data_AF-A0A844BCI5-F1
#
_entry.id   AF-A0A844BCI5-F1
#
_cell.length_a   1.000
_cell.length_b   1.000
_cell.length_c   1.000
_cell.angle_alpha   90.00
_cell.angle_beta   90.00
_cell.angle_gamma   90.00
#
_symmetry.space_group_name_H-M   'P 1'
#
loop_
_entity.id
_entity.type
_entity.pdbx_description
1 polymer ?
#
loop_
_entity_poly.entity_id
_entity_poly.type
_entity_poly.pdbx_seq_one_letter_code
_entity_poly.pdbx_strand_id
1 'polypeptide(L)'
;MRYIFAMNTTFCIEECALEVQREMWDKQFSLWPGEKMQRLDLCDPWLVAAYLGYEVQEGFISGDTRPGYRFGGFVNRDLNLVGISDHQSERAKRFTLAHEVAHLQLDHPGMHHHRELPMQGLETRVPADWKEREANHYAGCLLVPSALLTKAFRSAFNVTSLMLTDEVAWELLGQEYAQLTNSPPHSRALARLIATARRFRGRHFGSLHDLFKVSDMTMAIRLEQTGLVQL
;
A
#
# COMPACT_ATOMS: atom_id res chain seq x y z
N MET A 1 30.68 3.92 -0.22
CA MET A 1 30.66 5.34 0.19
C MET A 1 29.26 5.86 -0.07
N ARG A 2 28.38 5.81 0.94
CA ARG A 2 26.97 6.23 0.79
C ARG A 2 26.93 7.76 0.84
N TYR A 3 26.43 8.39 -0.22
CA TYR A 3 26.16 9.82 -0.24
C TYR A 3 24.97 10.09 0.68
N ILE A 4 25.23 10.76 1.80
CA ILE A 4 24.18 11.33 2.64
C ILE A 4 23.70 12.58 1.90
N PHE A 5 22.60 12.47 1.16
CA PHE A 5 21.94 13.62 0.58
C PHE A 5 21.23 14.37 1.71
N ALA A 6 21.84 15.44 2.19
CA ALA A 6 21.15 16.44 2.99
C ALA A 6 20.12 17.13 2.07
N MET A 7 18.84 16.75 2.15
CA MET A 7 17.76 17.42 1.44
C MET A 7 16.92 18.24 2.41
N ASN A 8 17.09 19.55 2.32
CA ASN A 8 16.20 20.55 2.88
C ASN A 8 15.17 20.89 1.78
N THR A 9 14.12 20.07 1.68
CA THR A 9 12.95 20.22 0.82
C THR A 9 11.81 19.46 1.50
N THR A 10 10.57 19.93 1.40
CA THR A 10 9.39 19.25 1.95
C THR A 10 9.45 17.75 1.63
N PHE A 11 9.65 16.92 2.65
CA PHE A 11 9.91 15.50 2.47
C PHE A 11 8.69 14.82 1.84
N CYS A 12 8.80 14.43 0.56
CA CYS A 12 7.75 13.72 -0.14
C CYS A 12 7.95 12.21 0.07
N ILE A 13 7.16 11.61 0.96
CA ILE A 13 7.21 10.18 1.27
C ILE A 13 7.03 9.31 0.02
N GLU A 14 6.18 9.74 -0.91
CA GLU A 14 6.03 9.03 -2.18
C GLU A 14 7.32 9.04 -2.99
N GLU A 15 8.03 10.17 -3.06
CA GLU A 15 9.28 10.25 -3.81
C GLU A 15 10.34 9.30 -3.24
N CYS A 16 10.43 9.20 -1.91
CA CYS A 16 11.30 8.23 -1.24
C CYS A 16 10.92 6.77 -1.60
N ALA A 17 9.63 6.43 -1.59
CA ALA A 17 9.17 5.11 -2.01
C ALA A 17 9.45 4.81 -3.50
N LEU A 18 9.42 5.82 -4.36
CA LEU A 18 9.70 5.68 -5.77
C LEU A 18 11.20 5.63 -6.08
N GLU A 19 12.05 6.21 -5.24
CA GLU A 19 13.50 6.23 -5.43
C GLU A 19 14.05 4.80 -5.48
N VAL A 20 13.72 3.96 -4.50
CA VAL A 20 14.16 2.56 -4.48
C VAL A 20 13.67 1.77 -5.70
N GLN A 21 12.44 2.03 -6.17
CA GLN A 21 11.90 1.41 -7.38
C GLN A 21 12.64 1.86 -8.64
N ARG A 22 13.02 3.14 -8.74
CA ARG A 22 13.80 3.65 -9.87
C ARG A 22 15.19 3.05 -9.89
N GLU A 23 15.85 2.98 -8.73
CA GLU A 23 17.15 2.33 -8.64
C GLU A 23 17.12 0.85 -9.06
N MET A 24 16.12 0.09 -8.57
CA MET A 24 15.92 -1.30 -8.97
C MET A 24 15.64 -1.42 -10.47
N TRP A 25 14.86 -0.50 -11.05
CA TRP A 25 14.59 -0.48 -12.48
C TRP A 25 15.85 -0.21 -13.31
N ASP A 26 16.67 0.74 -12.91
CA ASP A 26 17.88 1.11 -13.63
C ASP A 26 18.92 -0.02 -13.57
N LYS A 27 18.93 -0.78 -12.47
CA LYS A 27 19.80 -1.94 -12.26
C LYS A 27 19.17 -3.27 -12.68
N GLN A 28 17.98 -3.28 -13.28
CA GLN A 28 17.21 -4.52 -13.47
C GLN A 28 17.98 -5.60 -14.26
N PHE A 29 18.79 -5.20 -15.24
CA PHE A 29 19.57 -6.15 -16.05
C PHE A 29 20.72 -6.81 -15.29
N SER A 30 21.25 -6.16 -14.25
CA SER A 30 22.29 -6.73 -13.40
C SER A 30 21.71 -7.47 -12.20
N LEU A 31 20.59 -6.99 -11.65
CA LEU A 31 19.89 -7.63 -10.53
C LEU A 31 19.18 -8.92 -10.93
N TRP A 32 18.57 -8.96 -12.11
CA TRP A 32 17.84 -10.12 -12.62
C TRP A 32 18.22 -10.44 -14.08
N PRO A 33 19.44 -10.98 -14.31
CA PRO A 33 19.93 -11.27 -15.66
C PRO A 33 19.03 -12.26 -16.40
N GLY A 34 18.50 -11.86 -17.55
CA GLY A 34 17.64 -12.70 -18.40
C GLY A 34 16.16 -12.71 -18.01
N GLU A 35 15.78 -12.01 -16.94
CA GLU A 35 14.37 -11.86 -16.57
C GLU A 35 13.76 -10.60 -17.18
N LYS A 36 12.48 -10.67 -17.58
CA LYS A 36 11.74 -9.54 -18.12
C LYS A 36 10.89 -8.89 -17.02
N MET A 37 11.50 -7.94 -16.31
CA MET A 37 10.83 -7.20 -15.25
C MET A 37 9.79 -6.21 -15.79
N GLN A 38 8.67 -6.08 -15.09
CA GLN A 38 7.68 -5.03 -15.28
C GLN A 38 7.71 -4.05 -14.11
N ARG A 39 7.16 -2.84 -14.33
CA ARG A 39 7.08 -1.81 -13.27
C ARG A 39 6.29 -2.27 -12.03
N LEU A 40 5.28 -3.11 -12.22
CA LEU A 40 4.50 -3.67 -11.11
C LEU A 40 5.30 -4.68 -10.26
N ASP A 41 6.27 -5.38 -10.85
CA ASP A 41 7.10 -6.32 -10.11
C ASP A 41 7.97 -5.57 -9.08
N LEU A 42 8.41 -4.35 -9.41
CA LEU A 42 9.18 -3.51 -8.49
C LEU A 42 8.36 -2.93 -7.32
N CYS A 43 7.04 -3.13 -7.33
CA CYS A 43 6.18 -2.82 -6.19
C CYS A 43 6.14 -3.97 -5.17
N ASP A 44 6.87 -5.07 -5.40
CA ASP A 44 6.92 -6.21 -4.50
C ASP A 44 7.85 -5.95 -3.30
N PRO A 45 7.31 -5.86 -2.06
CA PRO A 45 8.12 -5.49 -0.91
C PRO A 45 9.17 -6.55 -0.54
N TRP A 46 9.04 -7.80 -0.98
CA TRP A 46 10.10 -8.82 -0.85
C TRP A 46 11.31 -8.49 -1.72
N LEU A 47 11.09 -8.12 -2.98
CA LEU A 47 12.17 -7.70 -3.87
C LEU A 47 12.85 -6.44 -3.35
N VAL A 48 12.07 -5.51 -2.80
CA VAL A 48 12.62 -4.28 -2.21
C VAL A 48 13.44 -4.60 -0.95
N ALA A 49 12.94 -5.42 -0.03
CA ALA A 49 13.70 -5.82 1.16
C ALA A 49 15.01 -6.54 0.78
N ALA A 50 14.96 -7.47 -0.18
CA ALA A 50 16.13 -8.17 -0.68
C ALA A 50 17.14 -7.21 -1.34
N TYR A 51 16.68 -6.25 -2.15
CA TYR A 51 17.53 -5.21 -2.75
C TYR A 51 18.24 -4.35 -1.69
N LEU A 52 17.56 -4.07 -0.57
CA LEU A 52 18.11 -3.34 0.56
C LEU A 52 19.08 -4.19 1.42
N GLY A 53 19.25 -5.48 1.09
CA GLY A 53 20.13 -6.40 1.79
C GLY A 53 19.51 -7.03 3.04
N TYR A 54 18.18 -7.02 3.16
CA TYR A 54 17.46 -7.62 4.28
C TYR A 54 16.88 -8.98 3.90
N GLU A 55 17.07 -9.96 4.77
CA GLU A 55 16.36 -11.23 4.73
C GLU A 55 14.95 -11.04 5.29
N VAL A 56 13.95 -11.71 4.71
CA VAL A 56 12.58 -11.72 5.22
C VAL A 56 12.26 -13.11 5.72
N GLN A 57 11.88 -13.22 6.99
CA GLN A 57 11.44 -14.47 7.59
C GLN A 57 9.98 -14.37 8.00
N GLU A 58 9.18 -15.33 7.52
CA GLU A 58 7.83 -15.55 7.98
C GLU A 58 7.83 -16.57 9.12
N GLY A 59 7.02 -16.33 10.16
CA GLY A 59 6.89 -17.32 11.22
C GLY A 59 5.90 -16.94 12.30
N PHE A 60 5.76 -17.83 13.28
CA PHE A 60 4.96 -17.61 14.46
C PHE A 60 5.63 -16.59 15.38
N ILE A 61 5.28 -15.32 15.20
CA ILE A 61 5.72 -14.27 16.11
C ILE A 61 4.72 -14.22 17.26
N SER A 62 5.02 -14.96 18.33
CA SER A 62 4.15 -15.11 19.49
C SER A 62 4.25 -13.89 20.40
N GLY A 63 3.14 -13.19 20.59
CA GLY A 63 3.00 -12.14 21.59
C GLY A 63 1.69 -11.40 21.38
N ASP A 64 0.68 -11.70 22.19
CA ASP A 64 -0.44 -10.78 22.36
C ASP A 64 0.12 -9.53 23.02
N THR A 65 0.26 -8.44 22.26
CA THR A 65 0.82 -7.19 22.79
C THR A 65 -0.17 -6.56 23.76
N ARG A 66 -1.47 -6.56 23.40
CA ARG A 66 -2.61 -6.10 24.19
C ARG A 66 -3.84 -6.98 23.89
N PRO A 67 -4.80 -7.13 24.82
CA PRO A 67 -6.07 -7.79 24.51
C PRO A 67 -6.74 -7.10 23.32
N GLY A 68 -6.88 -7.79 22.18
CA GLY A 68 -7.40 -7.18 20.96
C GLY A 68 -6.40 -7.05 19.80
N TYR A 69 -5.10 -7.22 20.03
CA TYR A 69 -4.06 -6.91 19.05
C TYR A 69 -3.05 -8.06 18.89
N ARG A 70 -2.70 -8.35 17.64
CA ARG A 70 -1.69 -9.36 17.29
C ARG A 70 -0.45 -8.72 16.73
N PHE A 71 0.68 -9.39 16.92
CA PHE A 71 1.94 -9.00 16.31
C PHE A 71 1.89 -9.12 14.79
N GLY A 72 2.26 -8.04 14.10
CA GLY A 72 2.26 -7.92 12.65
C GLY A 72 3.62 -8.22 12.02
N GLY A 73 4.63 -7.45 12.41
CA GLY A 73 5.98 -7.53 11.87
C GLY A 73 6.97 -6.73 12.69
N PHE A 74 8.26 -6.91 12.41
CA PHE A 74 9.34 -6.13 12.98
C PHE A 74 10.54 -6.06 12.05
N VAL A 75 11.40 -5.07 12.28
CA VAL A 75 12.72 -4.98 11.68
C VAL A 75 13.84 -5.12 12.72
N ASN A 76 14.87 -5.89 12.37
CA ASN A 76 16.12 -6.02 13.10
C ASN A 76 17.28 -5.58 12.19
N ARG A 77 17.79 -4.37 12.42
CA ARG A 77 18.87 -3.76 11.62
C ARG A 77 20.23 -4.43 11.85
N ASP A 78 20.49 -4.95 13.04
CA ASP A 78 21.78 -5.59 13.36
C ASP A 78 21.94 -6.93 12.63
N LEU A 79 20.84 -7.65 12.45
CA LEU A 79 20.80 -8.93 11.73
C LEU A 79 20.42 -8.80 10.26
N ASN A 80 20.15 -7.59 9.76
CA ASN A 80 19.54 -7.35 8.45
C ASN A 80 18.33 -8.25 8.19
N LEU A 81 17.41 -8.32 9.17
CA LEU A 81 16.27 -9.22 9.15
C LEU A 81 14.96 -8.46 9.30
N VAL A 82 13.94 -8.82 8.52
CA VAL A 82 12.55 -8.41 8.72
C VAL A 82 11.71 -9.65 9.04
N GLY A 83 11.03 -9.63 10.19
CA GLY A 83 10.12 -10.68 10.61
C GLY A 83 8.67 -10.33 10.27
N ILE A 84 7.93 -11.26 9.68
CA ILE A 84 6.50 -11.12 9.35
C ILE A 84 5.70 -12.26 9.98
N SER A 85 4.55 -11.95 10.58
CA SER A 85 3.67 -12.97 11.14
C SER A 85 3.00 -13.81 10.05
N ASP A 86 3.10 -15.14 10.19
CA ASP A 86 2.51 -16.11 9.25
C ASP A 86 0.98 -16.19 9.28
N HIS A 87 0.33 -15.67 10.33
CA HIS A 87 -1.12 -15.63 10.48
C HIS A 87 -1.85 -14.58 9.64
N GLN A 88 -1.09 -13.73 8.95
CA GLN A 88 -1.66 -12.70 8.09
C GLN A 88 -2.06 -13.26 6.73
N SER A 89 -3.11 -12.68 6.13
CA SER A 89 -3.34 -12.88 4.69
C SER A 89 -2.17 -12.35 3.86
N GLU A 90 -1.96 -12.88 2.67
CA GLU A 90 -0.88 -12.46 1.78
C GLU A 90 -0.87 -10.95 1.49
N ARG A 91 -2.05 -10.32 1.35
CA ARG A 91 -2.18 -8.86 1.18
C ARG A 91 -1.75 -8.09 2.43
N ALA A 92 -2.07 -8.62 3.61
CA ALA A 92 -1.66 -8.04 4.87
C ALA A 92 -0.14 -8.18 5.08
N LYS A 93 0.45 -9.35 4.76
CA LYS A 93 1.91 -9.55 4.77
C LYS A 93 2.63 -8.55 3.86
N ARG A 94 2.14 -8.36 2.62
CA ARG A 94 2.66 -7.35 1.69
C ARG A 94 2.68 -5.95 2.31
N PHE A 95 1.56 -5.54 2.91
CA PHE A 95 1.51 -4.23 3.56
C PHE A 95 2.42 -4.14 4.78
N THR A 96 2.46 -5.17 5.62
CA THR A 96 3.36 -5.23 6.78
C THR A 96 4.82 -5.11 6.34
N LEU A 97 5.26 -5.90 5.36
CA LEU A 97 6.64 -5.85 4.90
C LEU A 97 6.98 -4.49 4.28
N ALA A 98 6.09 -3.92 3.46
CA ALA A 98 6.29 -2.58 2.90
C ALA A 98 6.38 -1.50 4.00
N HIS A 99 5.66 -1.68 5.11
CA HIS A 99 5.71 -0.82 6.28
C HIS A 99 7.03 -0.96 7.04
N GLU A 100 7.52 -2.19 7.28
CA GLU A 100 8.83 -2.40 7.91
C GLU A 100 9.97 -1.83 7.04
N VAL A 101 9.87 -1.99 5.71
CA VAL A 101 10.79 -1.35 4.74
C VAL A 101 10.75 0.17 4.86
N ALA A 102 9.60 0.77 5.14
CA ALA A 102 9.51 2.21 5.36
C ALA A 102 10.34 2.64 6.57
N HIS A 103 10.30 1.91 7.69
CA HIS A 103 11.14 2.21 8.85
C HIS A 103 12.64 2.13 8.53
N LEU A 104 13.04 1.31 7.56
CA LEU A 104 14.42 1.25 7.08
C LEU A 104 14.77 2.46 6.22
N GLN A 105 13.91 2.84 5.28
CA GLN A 105 14.18 3.90 4.30
C GLN A 105 14.06 5.30 4.89
N LEU A 106 13.11 5.51 5.80
CA LEU A 106 12.84 6.80 6.46
C LEU A 106 13.76 7.06 7.66
N ASP A 107 14.72 6.16 7.92
CA ASP A 107 15.67 6.19 9.04
C ASP A 107 15.00 6.54 10.38
N HIS A 108 13.80 5.98 10.63
CA HIS A 108 13.07 6.24 11.86
C HIS A 108 13.95 5.81 13.06
N PRO A 109 14.42 6.75 13.92
CA PRO A 109 15.34 6.43 14.99
C PRO A 109 14.57 5.80 16.14
N GLY A 110 15.15 4.73 16.69
CA GLY A 110 14.60 4.04 17.84
C GLY A 110 13.47 3.07 17.52
N MET A 111 13.67 1.88 18.09
CA MET A 111 12.70 0.86 18.47
C MET A 111 12.30 -0.18 17.42
N HIS A 112 12.54 -1.42 17.86
CA HIS A 112 11.75 -2.63 17.63
C HIS A 112 10.26 -2.35 17.89
N HIS A 113 9.62 -1.51 17.10
CA HIS A 113 8.18 -1.30 17.21
C HIS A 113 7.48 -2.42 16.47
N HIS A 114 6.79 -3.22 17.27
CA HIS A 114 5.93 -4.28 16.78
C HIS A 114 4.74 -3.62 16.13
N ARG A 115 4.52 -3.90 14.84
CA ARG A 115 3.27 -3.50 14.21
C ARG A 115 2.12 -4.22 14.90
N GLU A 116 1.28 -3.52 15.65
CA GLU A 116 0.07 -4.10 16.24
C GLU A 116 -1.03 -4.15 15.17
N LEU A 117 -1.45 -5.35 14.79
CA LEU A 117 -2.61 -5.52 13.93
C LEU A 117 -3.88 -5.58 14.78
N PRO A 118 -4.86 -4.69 14.53
CA PRO A 118 -6.17 -4.83 15.15
C PRO A 118 -6.79 -6.18 14.77
N MET A 119 -7.39 -6.89 15.73
CA MET A 119 -8.32 -7.97 15.40
C MET A 119 -9.50 -7.38 14.60
N GLN A 120 -10.01 -8.14 13.62
CA GLN A 120 -11.06 -7.74 12.66
C GLN A 120 -12.07 -6.75 13.26
N GLY A 121 -12.21 -5.57 12.63
CA GLY A 121 -13.17 -4.53 13.02
C GLY A 121 -12.58 -3.28 13.69
N LEU A 122 -11.29 -3.27 14.03
CA LEU A 122 -10.57 -2.13 14.63
C LEU A 122 -9.62 -1.40 13.64
N GLU A 123 -9.67 -1.74 12.35
CA GLU A 123 -8.80 -1.24 11.26
C GLU A 123 -8.93 0.28 10.97
N THR A 124 -9.86 0.96 11.63
CA THR A 124 -10.24 2.36 11.33
C THR A 124 -9.45 3.43 12.08
N ARG A 125 -8.51 3.06 12.97
CA ARG A 125 -7.73 4.04 13.73
C ARG A 125 -6.46 4.42 12.99
N VAL A 126 -6.37 5.70 12.61
CA VAL A 126 -5.10 6.33 12.22
C VAL A 126 -4.14 6.25 13.41
N PRO A 127 -2.90 5.77 13.24
CA PRO A 127 -1.93 5.73 14.32
C PRO A 127 -1.70 7.12 14.91
N ALA A 128 -1.60 7.21 16.24
CA ALA A 128 -1.28 8.47 16.92
C ALA A 128 0.18 8.89 16.64
N ASP A 129 1.10 7.92 16.55
CA ASP A 129 2.49 8.16 16.23
C ASP A 129 2.63 8.65 14.77
N TRP A 130 3.43 9.70 14.57
CA TRP A 130 3.71 10.24 13.23
C TRP A 130 4.57 9.27 12.42
N LYS A 131 5.52 8.56 13.04
CA LYS A 131 6.39 7.59 12.35
C LYS A 131 5.58 6.45 11.73
N GLU A 132 4.61 5.93 12.47
CA GLU A 132 3.68 4.90 12.00
C GLU A 132 2.78 5.39 10.86
N ARG A 133 2.40 6.68 10.89
CA ARG A 133 1.65 7.32 9.80
C ARG A 133 2.50 7.45 8.55
N GLU A 134 3.76 7.87 8.69
CA GLU A 134 4.70 7.97 7.58
C GLU A 134 5.00 6.59 6.99
N ALA A 135 5.23 5.57 7.83
CA ALA A 135 5.46 4.20 7.40
C ALA A 135 4.26 3.61 6.66
N ASN A 136 3.03 3.83 7.15
CA ASN A 136 1.81 3.44 6.45
C ASN A 136 1.64 4.18 5.10
N HIS A 137 1.97 5.47 5.06
CA HIS A 137 1.90 6.22 3.81
C HIS A 137 2.92 5.73 2.79
N TYR A 138 4.17 5.52 3.21
CA TYR A 138 5.23 4.93 2.41
C TYR A 138 4.83 3.57 1.87
N ALA A 139 4.31 2.68 2.72
CA ALA A 139 3.86 1.35 2.31
C ALA A 139 2.79 1.41 1.21
N GLY A 140 1.82 2.33 1.35
CA GLY A 140 0.83 2.60 0.32
C GLY A 140 1.42 3.13 -0.98
N CYS A 141 2.40 4.03 -0.92
CA CYS A 141 3.08 4.59 -2.09
C CYS A 141 3.96 3.55 -2.80
N LEU A 142 4.68 2.71 -2.05
CA LEU A 142 5.49 1.62 -2.59
C LEU A 142 4.63 0.58 -3.31
N LEU A 143 3.56 0.12 -2.64
CA LEU A 143 2.68 -0.93 -3.18
C LEU A 143 1.79 -0.41 -4.31
N VAL A 144 1.40 0.87 -4.27
CA VAL A 144 0.49 1.49 -5.23
C VAL A 144 1.02 2.87 -5.65
N PRO A 145 2.06 2.92 -6.49
CA PRO A 145 2.61 4.16 -7.03
C PRO A 145 1.56 5.00 -7.77
N SER A 146 1.50 6.31 -7.53
CA SER A 146 0.47 7.19 -8.11
C SER A 146 0.43 7.13 -9.64
N ALA A 147 1.60 7.05 -10.29
CA ALA A 147 1.69 6.97 -11.74
C ALA A 147 1.11 5.65 -12.30
N LEU A 148 1.40 4.53 -11.65
CA LEU A 148 0.88 3.22 -12.05
C LEU A 148 -0.62 3.13 -11.78
N LEU A 149 -1.07 3.62 -10.62
CA LEU A 149 -2.49 3.65 -10.27
C LEU A 149 -3.28 4.51 -11.26
N THR A 150 -2.79 5.70 -11.59
CA THR A 150 -3.43 6.60 -12.57
C THR A 150 -3.56 5.93 -13.93
N LYS A 151 -2.52 5.22 -14.38
CA LYS A 151 -2.55 4.49 -15.66
C LYS A 151 -3.58 3.35 -15.62
N ALA A 152 -3.57 2.55 -14.56
CA ALA A 152 -4.51 1.44 -14.39
C ALA A 152 -5.97 1.94 -14.29
N PHE A 153 -6.20 2.99 -13.50
CA PHE A 153 -7.50 3.63 -13.34
C PHE A 153 -8.06 4.14 -14.67
N ARG A 154 -7.26 4.88 -15.44
CA ARG A 154 -7.69 5.39 -16.76
C ARG A 154 -7.99 4.25 -17.73
N SER A 155 -7.21 3.17 -17.69
CA SER A 155 -7.47 1.99 -18.51
C SER A 155 -8.79 1.29 -18.16
N ALA A 156 -9.14 1.25 -16.87
CA ALA A 156 -10.35 0.61 -16.36
C ALA A 156 -11.60 1.48 -16.56
N PHE A 157 -11.58 2.72 -16.08
CA PHE A 157 -12.76 3.59 -16.00
C PHE A 157 -12.89 4.58 -17.16
N ASN A 158 -11.84 4.75 -17.97
CA ASN A 158 -11.80 5.67 -19.11
C ASN A 158 -12.13 7.13 -18.75
N VAL A 159 -11.78 7.54 -17.53
CA VAL A 159 -11.94 8.90 -17.00
C VAL A 159 -10.70 9.28 -16.20
N THR A 160 -10.51 10.57 -15.95
CA THR A 160 -9.38 11.08 -15.15
C THR A 160 -9.60 10.93 -13.65
N SER A 161 -10.85 11.06 -13.21
CA SER A 161 -11.29 10.88 -11.82
C SER A 161 -12.77 10.53 -11.81
N LEU A 162 -13.24 9.97 -10.69
CA LEU A 162 -14.65 9.72 -10.43
C LEU A 162 -15.11 10.52 -9.21
N MET A 163 -16.26 11.15 -9.34
CA MET A 163 -16.97 11.82 -8.25
C MET A 163 -18.23 11.03 -7.91
N LEU A 164 -18.70 11.12 -6.66
CA LEU A 164 -19.97 10.52 -6.31
C LEU A 164 -21.12 11.29 -6.99
N THR A 165 -21.75 10.65 -7.97
CA THR A 165 -22.99 11.13 -8.59
C THR A 165 -24.00 9.99 -8.65
N ASP A 166 -25.29 10.31 -8.82
CA ASP A 166 -26.33 9.28 -8.97
C ASP A 166 -26.03 8.34 -10.14
N GLU A 167 -25.50 8.85 -11.24
CA GLU A 167 -25.07 8.04 -12.39
C GLU A 167 -23.94 7.08 -12.02
N VAL A 168 -22.90 7.57 -11.35
CA VAL A 168 -21.76 6.73 -10.93
C VAL A 168 -22.21 5.69 -9.90
N ALA A 169 -23.06 6.08 -8.95
CA ALA A 169 -23.61 5.18 -7.95
C ALA A 169 -24.46 4.08 -8.58
N TRP A 170 -25.32 4.42 -9.55
CA TRP A 170 -26.12 3.47 -10.31
C TRP A 170 -25.25 2.52 -11.15
N GLU A 171 -24.22 3.03 -11.81
CA GLU A 171 -23.29 2.20 -12.59
C GLU A 171 -22.54 1.17 -11.73
N LEU A 172 -22.20 1.55 -10.49
CA LEU A 172 -21.44 0.69 -9.58
C LEU A 172 -22.32 -0.30 -8.80
N LEU A 173 -23.51 0.12 -8.33
CA LEU A 173 -24.37 -0.66 -7.43
C LEU A 173 -25.74 -1.05 -8.01
N GLY A 174 -26.14 -0.48 -9.14
CA GLY A 174 -27.47 -0.69 -9.72
C GLY A 174 -28.58 -0.29 -8.74
N GLN A 175 -29.51 -1.21 -8.47
CA GLN A 175 -30.66 -0.96 -7.59
C GLN A 175 -30.27 -0.57 -6.16
N GLU A 176 -29.06 -0.89 -5.73
CA GLU A 176 -28.54 -0.55 -4.39
C GLU A 176 -27.84 0.81 -4.32
N TYR A 177 -27.88 1.64 -5.37
CA TYR A 177 -27.19 2.94 -5.43
C TYR A 177 -27.50 3.85 -4.24
N ALA A 178 -28.73 3.76 -3.70
CA ALA A 178 -29.16 4.52 -2.54
C ALA A 178 -28.31 4.25 -1.28
N GLN A 179 -27.69 3.07 -1.16
CA GLN A 179 -26.78 2.78 -0.05
C GLN A 179 -25.52 3.66 -0.11
N LEU A 180 -25.04 3.96 -1.32
CA LEU A 180 -23.86 4.78 -1.53
C LEU A 180 -24.16 6.26 -1.36
N THR A 181 -25.30 6.74 -1.87
CA THR A 181 -25.69 8.16 -1.72
C THR A 181 -26.06 8.51 -0.28
N ASN A 182 -26.57 7.53 0.49
CA ASN A 182 -26.83 7.70 1.93
C ASN A 182 -25.62 7.37 2.82
N SER A 183 -24.46 7.04 2.24
CA SER A 183 -23.27 6.72 3.04
C SER A 183 -22.79 7.95 3.82
N PRO A 184 -22.32 7.79 5.07
CA PRO A 184 -21.80 8.92 5.84
C PRO A 184 -20.65 9.63 5.10
N PRO A 185 -20.52 10.96 5.25
CA PRO A 185 -19.35 11.69 4.77
C PRO A 185 -18.07 11.02 5.26
N HIS A 186 -17.05 10.91 4.40
CA HIS A 186 -15.76 10.28 4.70
C HIS A 186 -15.79 8.76 4.98
N SER A 187 -16.90 8.06 4.71
CA SER A 187 -17.01 6.60 4.88
C SER A 187 -16.11 5.77 3.94
N ARG A 188 -15.47 6.40 2.94
CA ARG A 188 -14.70 5.75 1.86
C ARG A 188 -15.50 4.71 1.06
N ALA A 189 -16.83 4.74 1.16
CA ALA A 189 -17.69 3.76 0.50
C ALA A 189 -17.49 3.76 -1.02
N LEU A 190 -17.46 4.95 -1.64
CA LEU A 190 -17.19 5.08 -3.08
C LEU A 190 -15.80 4.55 -3.44
N ALA A 191 -14.77 4.95 -2.69
CA ALA A 191 -13.40 4.54 -2.97
C ALA A 191 -13.22 3.02 -2.84
N ARG A 192 -13.87 2.37 -1.87
CA ARG A 192 -13.88 0.89 -1.74
C ARG A 192 -14.63 0.19 -2.87
N LEU A 193 -15.76 0.74 -3.32
CA LEU A 193 -16.47 0.20 -4.47
C LEU A 193 -15.64 0.30 -5.75
N ILE A 194 -15.02 1.46 -5.99
CA ILE A 194 -14.13 1.65 -7.13
C ILE A 194 -12.91 0.73 -7.04
N ALA A 195 -12.33 0.57 -5.85
CA ALA A 195 -11.19 -0.32 -5.63
C ALA A 195 -11.50 -1.76 -6.08
N THR A 196 -12.70 -2.25 -5.76
CA THR A 196 -13.19 -3.62 -6.01
C THR A 196 -13.95 -3.81 -7.31
N ALA A 197 -14.28 -2.72 -8.02
CA ALA A 197 -15.05 -2.77 -9.26
C ALA A 197 -14.35 -3.62 -10.33
N ARG A 198 -15.14 -4.43 -11.02
CA ARG A 198 -14.71 -5.26 -12.16
C ARG A 198 -15.42 -4.90 -13.47
N ARG A 199 -16.29 -3.90 -13.40
CA ARG A 199 -17.00 -3.33 -14.53
C ARG A 199 -17.32 -1.86 -14.29
N PHE A 200 -17.39 -1.11 -15.36
CA PHE A 200 -17.90 0.27 -15.37
C PHE A 200 -18.33 0.64 -16.79
N ARG A 201 -19.52 1.24 -16.97
CA ARG A 201 -20.04 1.67 -18.28
C ARG A 201 -19.95 0.57 -19.35
N GLY A 202 -20.38 -0.64 -19.00
CA GLY A 202 -20.38 -1.82 -19.88
C GLY A 202 -19.00 -2.42 -20.21
N ARG A 203 -17.89 -1.88 -19.69
CA ARG A 203 -16.55 -2.44 -19.87
C ARG A 203 -16.19 -3.33 -18.69
N HIS A 204 -15.63 -4.50 -18.97
CA HIS A 204 -15.12 -5.44 -17.95
C HIS A 204 -13.60 -5.31 -17.81
N PHE A 205 -13.11 -5.43 -16.57
CA PHE A 205 -11.69 -5.38 -16.23
C PHE A 205 -11.41 -6.10 -14.90
N GLY A 206 -10.15 -6.43 -14.62
CA GLY A 206 -9.73 -6.88 -13.30
C GLY A 206 -9.75 -5.72 -12.30
N SER A 207 -10.14 -5.97 -11.05
CA SER A 207 -10.21 -4.93 -10.04
C SER A 207 -8.83 -4.37 -9.69
N LEU A 208 -8.78 -3.09 -9.31
CA LEU A 208 -7.51 -2.42 -9.02
C LEU A 208 -6.81 -3.06 -7.81
N HIS A 209 -7.54 -3.39 -6.75
CA HIS A 209 -6.92 -4.03 -5.57
C HIS A 209 -6.33 -5.41 -5.90
N ASP A 210 -6.94 -6.17 -6.82
CA ASP A 210 -6.39 -7.45 -7.29
C ASP A 210 -5.12 -7.21 -8.12
N LEU A 211 -5.11 -6.23 -9.04
CA LEU A 211 -3.96 -5.87 -9.87
C LEU A 211 -2.72 -5.50 -9.03
N PHE A 212 -2.90 -4.68 -8.00
CA PHE A 212 -1.81 -4.24 -7.11
C PHE A 212 -1.57 -5.20 -5.94
N LYS A 213 -2.35 -6.28 -5.82
CA LYS A 213 -2.25 -7.28 -4.75
C LYS A 213 -2.32 -6.64 -3.34
N VAL A 214 -3.22 -5.68 -3.15
CA VAL A 214 -3.46 -5.01 -1.85
C VAL A 214 -4.90 -5.23 -1.38
N SER A 215 -5.20 -4.86 -0.13
CA SER A 215 -6.59 -4.86 0.36
C SER A 215 -7.43 -3.81 -0.37
N ASP A 216 -8.76 -3.99 -0.34
CA ASP A 216 -9.72 -3.01 -0.83
C ASP A 216 -9.56 -1.66 -0.09
N MET A 217 -9.30 -1.70 1.22
CA MET A 217 -9.06 -0.52 2.04
C MET A 217 -7.78 0.22 1.64
N THR A 218 -6.65 -0.49 1.48
CA THR A 218 -5.39 0.14 1.03
C THR A 218 -5.57 0.80 -0.34
N MET A 219 -6.24 0.13 -1.27
CA MET A 219 -6.53 0.70 -2.59
C MET A 219 -7.45 1.92 -2.49
N ALA A 220 -8.52 1.86 -1.67
CA ALA A 220 -9.43 2.99 -1.46
C ALA A 220 -8.69 4.23 -0.92
N ILE A 221 -7.83 4.06 0.08
CA ILE A 221 -7.00 5.14 0.62
C ILE A 221 -6.11 5.75 -0.48
N ARG A 222 -5.49 4.91 -1.31
CA ARG A 222 -4.62 5.38 -2.41
C ARG A 222 -5.38 6.10 -3.51
N LEU A 223 -6.60 5.66 -3.84
CA LEU A 223 -7.48 6.36 -4.77
C LEU A 223 -7.86 7.77 -4.28
N GLU A 224 -8.12 7.94 -2.98
CA GLU A 224 -8.37 9.25 -2.36
C GLU A 224 -7.12 10.12 -2.33
N GLN A 225 -5.99 9.57 -1.89
CA GLN A 225 -4.71 10.30 -1.80
C GLN A 225 -4.23 10.83 -3.15
N THR A 226 -4.57 10.15 -4.24
CA THR A 226 -4.20 10.54 -5.61
C THR A 226 -5.24 11.45 -6.28
N GLY A 227 -6.36 11.74 -5.61
CA GLY A 227 -7.46 12.54 -6.16
C GLY A 227 -8.20 11.88 -7.32
N LEU A 228 -7.99 10.57 -7.55
CA LEU A 228 -8.70 9.78 -8.56
C LEU A 228 -10.15 9.52 -8.16
N VAL A 229 -10.43 9.55 -6.86
CA VAL A 229 -11.78 9.52 -6.31
C VAL A 229 -11.99 10.77 -5.48
N GLN A 230 -13.07 11.49 -5.77
CA GLN A 230 -13.46 12.72 -5.07
C GLN A 230 -14.85 12.52 -4.47
N LEU A 231 -15.05 13.08 -3.27
CA LEU A 231 -16.32 13.06 -2.55
C LEU A 231 -17.17 14.26 -2.93
#